data_AF-A0A1Y1LVR7-F1
#
_entry.id   AF-A0A1Y1LVR7-F1
#
_cell.length_a   1.000
_cell.length_b   1.000
_cell.length_c   1.000
_cell.angle_alpha   90.00
_cell.angle_beta   90.00
_cell.angle_gamma   90.00
#
_symmetry.space_group_name_H-M   'P 1'
#
loop_
_entity.id
_entity.type
_entity.pdbx_description
1 polymer ?
#
loop_
_entity_poly.entity_id
_entity_poly.type
_entity_poly.pdbx_seq_one_letter_code
_entity_poly.pdbx_strand_id
1 'polypeptide(L)'
;EEEKPFPSLDKDEPEHVTWIYQKALARAQEFGISGVTYSLTQGTIKNIIPAIASTNAIIAASCCNEAFKIATNSAPCLGFENNYMMYSGNDSIYTYTFKHEKKDDCPVCGRKARPLEIDPKVTLRELVDSFATRPEAQLKKPSIRAEGKTLYMQFPPGLEEQTRPNLDKTIIELGLIDGQQVVVTDPAFPLEFNFFFKFKEA
;
A
#
# COMPACT_ATOMS: atom_id res chain seq x y z
N GLU A 1 -5.48 31.86 15.91
CA GLU A 1 -6.56 31.06 16.53
C GLU A 1 -7.53 30.38 15.55
N GLU A 2 -7.51 30.64 14.23
CA GLU A 2 -8.43 29.97 13.28
C GLU A 2 -7.76 28.96 12.32
N GLU A 3 -6.86 28.10 12.80
CA GLU A 3 -6.25 27.06 11.96
C GLU A 3 -7.03 25.73 11.94
N LYS A 4 -8.07 25.58 12.76
CA LYS A 4 -8.97 24.44 12.79
C LYS A 4 -10.42 24.89 13.03
N PRO A 5 -11.12 25.39 11.99
CA PRO A 5 -12.51 25.84 12.12
C PRO A 5 -13.50 24.70 12.41
N PHE A 6 -13.10 23.45 12.15
CA PHE A 6 -13.98 22.27 12.28
C PHE A 6 -13.34 21.22 13.19
N PRO A 7 -14.13 20.52 14.04
CA PRO A 7 -13.64 19.41 14.87
C PRO A 7 -13.05 18.25 14.07
N SER A 8 -13.66 17.94 12.92
CA SER A 8 -13.20 16.96 11.95
C SER A 8 -13.47 17.46 10.54
N LEU A 9 -12.56 17.17 9.62
CA LEU A 9 -12.73 17.53 8.21
C LEU A 9 -13.61 16.48 7.52
N ASP A 10 -14.87 16.82 7.32
CA ASP A 10 -15.72 16.18 6.32
C ASP A 10 -15.40 16.72 4.92
N LYS A 11 -15.12 15.82 3.96
CA LYS A 11 -14.76 16.19 2.59
C LYS A 11 -16.01 16.34 1.71
N ASP A 12 -17.15 15.82 2.13
CA ASP A 12 -18.42 15.89 1.43
C ASP A 12 -19.26 17.10 1.84
N GLU A 13 -18.97 17.71 2.99
CA GLU A 13 -19.62 18.92 3.49
C GLU A 13 -19.18 20.19 2.72
N PRO A 14 -20.09 20.88 1.99
CA PRO A 14 -19.75 22.05 1.20
C PRO A 14 -19.04 23.18 1.96
N GLU A 15 -19.40 23.40 3.23
CA GLU A 15 -18.76 24.44 4.06
C GLU A 15 -17.26 24.15 4.29
N HIS A 16 -16.94 22.89 4.59
CA HIS A 16 -15.56 22.45 4.80
C HIS A 16 -14.71 22.56 3.53
N VAL A 17 -15.26 22.12 2.40
CA VAL A 17 -14.58 22.21 1.10
C VAL A 17 -14.34 23.68 0.71
N THR A 18 -15.34 24.53 0.94
CA THR A 18 -15.24 25.98 0.67
C THR A 18 -14.15 26.63 1.49
N TRP A 19 -14.05 26.29 2.78
CA TRP A 19 -12.98 26.80 3.65
C TRP A 19 -11.59 26.38 3.15
N ILE A 20 -11.41 25.10 2.80
CA ILE A 20 -10.13 24.62 2.24
C ILE A 20 -9.79 25.35 0.94
N TYR A 21 -10.77 25.48 0.05
CA TYR A 21 -10.59 26.17 -1.22
C TYR A 21 -10.12 27.61 -1.01
N GLN A 22 -10.76 28.36 -0.10
CA GLN A 22 -10.37 29.74 0.20
C GLN A 22 -8.94 29.85 0.76
N LYS A 23 -8.56 28.95 1.68
CA LYS A 23 -7.19 28.91 2.23
C LYS A 23 -6.17 28.53 1.18
N ALA A 24 -6.47 27.54 0.33
CA ALA A 24 -5.61 27.14 -0.77
C ALA A 24 -5.44 28.27 -1.80
N LEU A 25 -6.50 29.01 -2.10
CA LEU A 25 -6.47 30.14 -3.01
C LEU A 25 -5.60 31.29 -2.47
N ALA A 26 -5.79 31.67 -1.20
CA ALA A 26 -4.98 32.71 -0.56
C ALA A 26 -3.49 32.33 -0.56
N ARG A 27 -3.18 31.08 -0.20
CA ARG A 27 -1.81 30.56 -0.23
C ARG A 27 -1.23 30.54 -1.64
N ALA A 28 -2.02 30.19 -2.65
CA ALA A 28 -1.57 30.19 -4.03
C ALA A 28 -1.25 31.61 -4.52
N GLN A 29 -2.06 32.61 -4.13
CA GLN A 29 -1.82 34.01 -4.45
C GLN A 29 -0.52 34.55 -3.84
N GLU A 30 -0.19 34.18 -2.59
CA GLU A 30 1.08 34.55 -1.94
C GLU A 30 2.31 34.10 -2.74
N PHE A 31 2.23 32.98 -3.45
CA PHE A 31 3.33 32.38 -4.22
C PHE A 31 3.21 32.60 -5.73
N GLY A 32 2.22 33.38 -6.18
CA GLY A 32 1.98 33.61 -7.61
C GLY A 32 1.55 32.35 -8.38
N ILE A 33 0.92 31.38 -7.70
CA ILE A 33 0.45 30.13 -8.30
C ILE A 33 -0.99 30.30 -8.80
N SER A 34 -1.22 30.09 -10.09
CA SER A 34 -2.55 30.09 -10.70
C SER A 34 -3.17 28.69 -10.79
N GLY A 35 -4.48 28.60 -11.01
CA GLY A 35 -5.16 27.34 -11.33
C GLY A 35 -5.88 26.66 -10.14
N VAL A 36 -5.89 27.28 -8.96
CA VAL A 36 -6.70 26.80 -7.83
C VAL A 36 -8.18 27.07 -8.11
N THR A 37 -8.96 26.01 -8.24
CA THR A 37 -10.42 26.06 -8.44
C THR A 37 -11.12 25.18 -7.42
N TYR A 38 -12.40 25.44 -7.15
CA TYR A 38 -13.20 24.59 -6.26
C TYR A 38 -13.22 23.12 -6.71
N SER A 39 -13.35 22.88 -8.03
CA SER A 39 -13.31 21.53 -8.61
C SER A 39 -11.97 20.84 -8.39
N LEU A 40 -10.85 21.56 -8.58
CA LEU A 40 -9.52 21.03 -8.29
C LEU A 40 -9.35 20.73 -6.81
N THR A 41 -9.76 21.64 -5.92
CA THR A 41 -9.72 21.42 -4.47
C THR A 41 -10.52 20.17 -4.09
N GLN A 42 -11.73 20.01 -4.60
CA GLN A 42 -12.57 18.84 -4.35
C GLN A 42 -11.90 17.56 -4.87
N GLY A 43 -11.35 17.61 -6.10
CA GLY A 43 -10.61 16.51 -6.71
C GLY A 43 -9.42 16.06 -5.86
N THR A 44 -8.63 17.01 -5.38
CA THR A 44 -7.44 16.76 -4.55
C THR A 44 -7.81 16.23 -3.17
N ILE A 45 -8.74 16.85 -2.45
CA ILE A 45 -9.03 16.44 -1.06
C ILE A 45 -9.71 15.07 -1.01
N LYS A 46 -10.58 14.76 -1.99
CA LYS A 46 -11.29 13.47 -2.06
C LYS A 46 -10.50 12.39 -2.80
N ASN A 47 -9.37 12.72 -3.43
CA ASN A 47 -8.68 11.83 -4.36
C ASN A 47 -9.63 11.27 -5.44
N ILE A 48 -10.43 12.15 -6.07
CA ILE A 48 -11.45 11.74 -7.04
C ILE A 48 -10.80 11.05 -8.23
N ILE A 49 -11.23 9.82 -8.53
CA ILE A 49 -10.93 9.12 -9.77
C ILE A 49 -12.09 9.40 -10.75
N PRO A 50 -11.84 10.05 -11.90
CA PRO A 50 -12.88 10.25 -12.91
C PRO A 50 -13.48 8.91 -13.35
N ALA A 51 -14.81 8.83 -13.40
CA ALA A 51 -15.53 7.59 -13.72
C ALA A 51 -16.69 7.86 -14.69
N ILE A 52 -16.88 6.94 -15.63
CA ILE A 52 -17.98 6.96 -16.61
C ILE A 52 -18.64 5.57 -16.68
N ALA A 53 -19.94 5.55 -16.98
CA ALA A 53 -20.73 4.32 -16.98
C ALA A 53 -20.24 3.28 -18.00
N SER A 54 -19.77 3.73 -19.17
CA SER A 54 -19.31 2.83 -20.25
C SER A 54 -18.09 1.99 -19.85
N THR A 55 -17.07 2.59 -19.24
CA THR A 55 -15.89 1.85 -18.76
C THR A 55 -16.27 0.79 -17.73
N ASN A 56 -17.14 1.13 -16.78
CA ASN A 56 -17.64 0.18 -15.78
C ASN A 56 -18.43 -0.96 -16.42
N ALA A 57 -19.27 -0.65 -17.42
CA ALA A 57 -20.04 -1.66 -18.14
C ALA A 57 -19.14 -2.65 -18.91
N ILE A 58 -18.10 -2.15 -19.58
CA ILE A 58 -17.15 -2.99 -20.33
C ILE A 58 -16.40 -3.93 -19.39
N ILE A 59 -15.85 -3.41 -18.28
CA ILE A 59 -15.10 -4.23 -17.32
C ILE A 59 -16.03 -5.24 -16.61
N ALA A 60 -17.23 -4.81 -16.21
CA ALA A 60 -18.20 -5.70 -15.58
C ALA A 60 -18.64 -6.83 -16.52
N ALA A 61 -18.89 -6.52 -17.81
CA ALA A 61 -19.23 -7.52 -18.81
C ALA A 61 -18.12 -8.56 -18.97
N SER A 62 -16.85 -8.12 -19.07
CA SER A 62 -15.69 -9.02 -19.12
C SER A 62 -15.60 -9.91 -17.87
N CYS A 63 -15.72 -9.34 -16.67
CA CYS A 63 -15.67 -10.11 -15.42
C CYS A 63 -16.80 -11.14 -15.32
N CYS A 64 -18.04 -10.76 -15.65
CA CYS A 64 -19.18 -11.67 -15.64
C CYS A 64 -19.03 -12.81 -16.64
N ASN A 65 -18.49 -12.52 -17.83
CA ASN A 65 -18.21 -13.54 -18.85
C ASN A 65 -17.18 -14.56 -18.34
N GLU A 66 -16.09 -14.10 -17.71
CA GLU A 66 -15.09 -15.01 -17.12
C GLU A 66 -15.64 -15.82 -15.94
N ALA A 67 -16.46 -15.21 -15.08
CA ALA A 67 -17.14 -15.92 -14.00
C ALA A 67 -18.08 -17.02 -14.54
N PHE A 68 -18.82 -16.73 -15.61
CA PHE A 68 -19.68 -17.70 -16.28
C PHE A 68 -18.88 -18.86 -16.86
N LYS A 69 -17.78 -18.59 -17.55
CA LYS A 69 -16.88 -19.62 -18.10
C LYS A 69 -16.34 -20.53 -17.00
N ILE A 70 -15.86 -19.95 -15.89
CA ILE A 70 -15.34 -20.70 -14.72
C ILE A 70 -16.43 -21.58 -14.10
N ALA A 71 -17.64 -21.05 -13.92
CA ALA A 71 -18.72 -21.78 -13.27
C ALA A 71 -19.28 -22.93 -14.11
N THR A 72 -19.27 -22.79 -15.44
CA THR A 72 -19.94 -23.73 -16.36
C THR A 72 -18.99 -24.62 -17.14
N ASN A 73 -17.70 -24.29 -17.18
CA ASN A 73 -16.73 -24.89 -18.10
C ASN A 73 -17.17 -24.83 -19.58
N SER A 74 -18.01 -23.85 -19.95
CA SER A 74 -18.55 -23.70 -21.31
C SER A 74 -17.51 -23.27 -22.34
N ALA A 75 -16.44 -22.60 -21.90
CA ALA A 75 -15.29 -22.23 -22.71
C ALA A 75 -14.03 -22.06 -21.82
N PRO A 76 -12.82 -22.12 -22.38
CA PRO A 76 -11.60 -21.77 -21.65
C PRO A 76 -11.69 -20.35 -21.10
N CYS A 77 -11.43 -20.19 -19.80
CA CYS A 77 -11.39 -18.88 -19.16
C CYS A 77 -10.02 -18.21 -19.38
N LEU A 78 -9.99 -16.89 -19.22
CA LEU A 78 -8.78 -16.07 -19.32
C LEU A 78 -7.64 -16.67 -18.51
N GLY A 79 -7.94 -17.12 -17.29
CA GLY A 79 -7.00 -17.61 -16.27
C GLY A 79 -6.21 -18.89 -16.60
N PHE A 80 -6.45 -19.55 -17.74
CA PHE A 80 -5.69 -20.75 -18.13
C PHE A 80 -4.34 -20.38 -18.77
N GLU A 81 -4.36 -19.57 -19.83
CA GLU A 81 -3.13 -19.15 -20.53
C GLU A 81 -2.71 -17.73 -20.17
N ASN A 82 -3.68 -16.84 -19.97
CA ASN A 82 -3.47 -15.44 -19.61
C ASN A 82 -4.01 -15.17 -18.20
N ASN A 83 -3.88 -13.94 -17.71
CA ASN A 83 -4.48 -13.57 -16.42
C ASN A 83 -4.82 -12.08 -16.31
N TYR A 84 -4.62 -11.32 -17.37
CA TYR A 84 -4.89 -9.89 -17.39
C TYR A 84 -5.50 -9.47 -18.71
N MET A 85 -6.50 -8.60 -18.64
CA MET A 85 -7.08 -7.90 -19.77
C MET A 85 -7.00 -6.40 -19.48
N MET A 86 -6.27 -5.68 -20.33
CA MET A 86 -6.24 -4.23 -20.32
C MET A 86 -7.29 -3.69 -21.30
N TYR A 87 -7.95 -2.60 -20.92
CA TYR A 87 -8.84 -1.84 -21.78
C TYR A 87 -8.42 -0.37 -21.77
N SER A 88 -8.33 0.25 -22.95
CA SER A 88 -8.16 1.69 -23.11
C SER A 88 -9.16 2.21 -24.13
N GLY A 89 -9.83 3.31 -23.77
CA GLY A 89 -10.92 3.93 -24.53
C GLY A 89 -10.65 5.37 -24.97
N ASN A 90 -9.40 5.85 -24.91
CA ASN A 90 -9.08 7.27 -25.11
C ASN A 90 -9.18 7.71 -26.59
N ASP A 91 -8.50 7.00 -27.49
CA ASP A 91 -8.43 7.35 -28.92
C ASP A 91 -9.13 6.33 -29.83
N SER A 92 -9.57 5.20 -29.27
CA SER A 92 -10.40 4.16 -29.89
C SER A 92 -10.70 3.07 -28.84
N ILE A 93 -11.24 1.93 -29.26
CA ILE A 93 -11.37 0.72 -28.43
C ILE A 93 -10.09 -0.11 -28.59
N TYR A 94 -9.26 -0.12 -27.54
CA TYR A 94 -8.08 -0.96 -27.47
C TYR A 94 -8.20 -1.94 -26.31
N THR A 95 -7.99 -3.23 -26.60
CA THR A 95 -7.87 -4.26 -25.58
C THR A 95 -6.58 -5.05 -25.80
N TYR A 96 -5.93 -5.43 -24.70
CA TYR A 96 -4.75 -6.27 -24.74
C TYR A 96 -4.79 -7.29 -23.62
N THR A 97 -4.61 -8.55 -24.00
CA THR A 97 -4.64 -9.69 -23.09
C THR A 97 -3.27 -10.30 -23.02
N PHE A 98 -2.77 -10.51 -21.81
CA PHE A 98 -1.45 -11.08 -21.58
C PHE A 98 -1.39 -11.80 -20.23
N LYS A 99 -0.27 -12.48 -20.01
CA LYS A 99 0.02 -13.22 -18.78
C LYS A 99 1.04 -12.45 -17.94
N HIS A 100 0.62 -11.95 -16.79
CA HIS A 100 1.54 -11.56 -15.73
C HIS A 100 2.19 -12.80 -15.12
N GLU A 101 3.51 -12.75 -14.94
CA GLU A 101 4.24 -13.81 -14.25
C GLU A 101 3.94 -13.82 -12.75
N LYS A 102 3.79 -15.02 -12.19
CA LYS A 102 3.67 -15.19 -10.75
C LYS A 102 5.05 -14.96 -10.12
N LYS A 103 5.15 -13.96 -9.26
CA LYS A 103 6.33 -13.79 -8.41
C LYS A 103 6.36 -14.89 -7.34
N ASP A 104 7.38 -15.75 -7.40
CA ASP A 104 7.58 -16.85 -6.44
C ASP A 104 7.73 -16.37 -4.99
N ASP A 105 8.26 -15.17 -4.84
CA ASP A 105 8.51 -14.51 -3.58
C ASP A 105 7.32 -13.65 -3.13
N CYS A 106 6.18 -13.65 -3.82
CA CYS A 106 5.00 -12.85 -3.48
C CYS A 106 4.62 -13.01 -2.00
N PRO A 107 4.45 -11.92 -1.22
CA PRO A 107 4.15 -12.03 0.21
C PRO A 107 2.77 -12.61 0.51
N VAL A 108 1.89 -12.66 -0.50
CA VAL A 108 0.52 -13.14 -0.37
C VAL A 108 0.37 -14.59 -0.85
N CYS A 109 0.89 -14.91 -2.04
CA CYS A 109 0.66 -16.21 -2.68
C CYS A 109 1.95 -17.00 -3.00
N GLY A 110 3.10 -16.42 -2.64
CA GLY A 110 4.41 -17.07 -2.69
C GLY A 110 4.67 -17.86 -1.40
N ARG A 111 5.63 -18.78 -1.46
CA ARG A 111 6.07 -19.57 -0.30
C ARG A 111 7.53 -19.32 0.06
N LYS A 112 8.23 -18.50 -0.72
CA LYS A 112 9.64 -18.17 -0.50
C LYS A 112 9.73 -16.92 0.37
N ALA A 113 10.59 -16.97 1.37
CA ALA A 113 10.95 -15.77 2.13
C ALA A 113 11.68 -14.78 1.21
N ARG A 114 11.40 -13.49 1.36
CA ARG A 114 12.06 -12.42 0.59
C ARG A 114 13.36 -11.96 1.26
N PRO A 115 14.40 -11.62 0.49
CA PRO A 115 15.57 -10.97 1.05
C PRO A 115 15.19 -9.58 1.57
N LEU A 116 15.46 -9.33 2.85
CA LEU A 116 15.35 -8.03 3.47
C LEU A 116 16.74 -7.41 3.54
N GLU A 117 17.10 -6.65 2.50
CA GLU A 117 18.37 -5.96 2.46
C GLU A 117 18.41 -4.85 3.51
N ILE A 118 19.37 -4.96 4.42
CA ILE A 118 19.53 -4.07 5.57
C ILE A 118 21.00 -3.87 5.90
N ASP A 119 21.38 -2.66 6.31
CA ASP A 119 22.67 -2.42 6.94
C ASP A 119 22.56 -2.83 8.42
N PRO A 120 23.42 -3.74 8.90
CA PRO A 120 23.31 -4.25 10.28
C PRO A 120 23.48 -3.16 11.36
N LYS A 121 23.99 -1.97 11.02
CA LYS A 121 24.13 -0.83 11.93
C LYS A 121 22.85 -0.01 12.10
N VAL A 122 21.83 -0.22 11.27
CA VAL A 122 20.57 0.54 11.40
C VAL A 122 19.79 0.09 12.62
N THR A 123 18.95 1.00 13.11
CA THR A 123 18.07 0.73 14.24
C THR A 123 16.85 -0.08 13.82
N LEU A 124 16.24 -0.79 14.77
CA LEU A 124 14.98 -1.49 14.51
C LEU A 124 13.86 -0.51 14.14
N ARG A 125 13.88 0.72 14.67
CA ARG A 125 12.96 1.80 14.27
C ARG A 125 13.08 2.13 12.79
N GLU A 126 14.29 2.36 12.29
CA GLU A 126 14.52 2.64 10.86
C GLU A 126 14.06 1.47 9.98
N LEU A 127 14.24 0.23 10.44
CA LEU A 127 13.72 -0.94 9.74
C LEU A 127 12.18 -0.93 9.68
N VAL A 128 11.51 -0.71 10.82
CA VAL A 128 10.04 -0.61 10.93
C VAL A 128 9.50 0.47 9.99
N ASP A 129 10.10 1.66 10.01
CA ASP A 129 9.70 2.79 9.18
C ASP A 129 9.94 2.51 7.68
N SER A 130 11.00 1.77 7.35
CA SER A 130 11.30 1.42 5.96
C SER A 130 10.18 0.62 5.29
N PHE A 131 9.45 -0.23 6.02
CA PHE A 131 8.37 -1.05 5.46
C PHE A 131 7.19 -0.24 4.91
N ALA A 132 6.98 0.99 5.39
CA ALA A 132 5.94 1.87 4.85
C ALA A 132 6.28 2.38 3.44
N THR A 133 7.58 2.52 3.15
CA THR A 133 8.09 3.08 1.87
C THR A 133 8.42 2.01 0.83
N ARG A 134 8.68 0.78 1.28
CA ARG A 134 9.02 -0.37 0.44
C ARG A 134 7.84 -0.76 -0.47
N PRO A 135 7.97 -0.67 -1.81
CA PRO A 135 6.91 -1.05 -2.74
C PRO A 135 6.43 -2.49 -2.56
N GLU A 136 7.29 -3.37 -2.07
CA GLU A 136 7.03 -4.78 -1.84
C GLU A 136 6.17 -5.09 -0.61
N ALA A 137 6.00 -4.13 0.31
CA ALA A 137 5.39 -4.36 1.62
C ALA A 137 4.32 -3.30 1.94
N GLN A 138 4.60 -2.00 1.74
CA GLN A 138 3.72 -0.86 2.04
C GLN A 138 2.93 -1.02 3.36
N LEU A 139 3.61 -1.55 4.38
CA LEU A 139 3.02 -1.88 5.68
C LEU A 139 2.96 -0.61 6.53
N LYS A 140 1.79 -0.29 7.07
CA LYS A 140 1.54 0.96 7.80
C LYS A 140 1.91 0.87 9.28
N LYS A 141 1.71 -0.31 9.89
CA LYS A 141 1.98 -0.60 11.30
C LYS A 141 2.53 -2.02 11.43
N PRO A 142 3.73 -2.29 10.91
CA PRO A 142 4.30 -3.61 10.95
C PRO A 142 4.72 -4.00 12.37
N SER A 143 4.50 -5.26 12.72
CA SER A 143 5.08 -5.97 13.86
C SER A 143 6.10 -6.97 13.33
N ILE A 144 7.24 -7.09 13.99
CA ILE A 144 8.39 -7.85 13.51
C ILE A 144 8.78 -8.89 14.55
N ARG A 145 8.88 -10.14 14.12
CA ARG A 145 9.34 -11.28 14.91
C ARG A 145 10.45 -12.01 14.17
N ALA A 146 11.58 -12.22 14.83
CA ALA A 146 12.60 -13.15 14.35
C ALA A 146 12.37 -14.54 14.97
N GLU A 147 12.99 -15.57 14.40
CA GLU A 147 12.95 -16.93 14.94
C GLU A 147 13.31 -16.93 16.44
N GLY A 148 12.36 -17.36 17.28
CA GLY A 148 12.53 -17.41 18.74
C GLY A 148 12.50 -16.08 19.50
N LYS A 149 12.37 -14.92 18.82
CA LYS A 149 12.42 -13.60 19.47
C LYS A 149 11.46 -12.58 18.87
N THR A 150 10.57 -12.02 19.68
CA THR A 150 9.75 -10.86 19.31
C THR A 150 10.61 -9.60 19.34
N LEU A 151 10.80 -8.95 18.19
CA LEU A 151 11.61 -7.74 18.09
C LEU A 151 10.80 -6.51 18.46
N TYR A 152 9.66 -6.33 17.79
CA TYR A 152 8.73 -5.25 18.04
C TYR A 152 7.30 -5.69 17.69
N MET A 153 6.33 -5.34 18.54
CA MET A 153 4.94 -5.73 18.35
C MET A 153 4.01 -4.55 18.67
N GLN A 154 3.18 -4.16 17.71
CA GLN A 154 2.28 -3.01 17.84
C GLN A 154 1.08 -3.30 18.77
N PHE A 155 0.68 -4.57 18.86
CA PHE A 155 -0.46 -5.00 19.67
C PHE A 155 -0.24 -6.44 20.15
N PRO A 156 -0.62 -6.81 21.39
CA PRO A 156 -1.29 -6.01 22.43
C PRO A 156 -0.39 -4.96 23.13
N PRO A 157 -0.96 -3.93 23.80
CA PRO A 157 -0.20 -2.83 24.42
C PRO A 157 0.90 -3.30 25.39
N GLY A 158 0.65 -4.37 26.14
CA GLY A 158 1.67 -4.91 27.05
C GLY A 158 2.93 -5.44 26.34
N LEU A 159 2.78 -6.02 25.14
CA LEU A 159 3.94 -6.43 24.33
C LEU A 159 4.59 -5.24 23.62
N GLU A 160 3.80 -4.23 23.27
CA GLU A 160 4.32 -2.99 22.70
C GLU A 160 5.23 -2.28 23.71
N GLU A 161 4.80 -2.11 24.96
CA GLU A 161 5.61 -1.48 26.00
C GLU A 161 6.89 -2.27 26.31
N GLN A 162 6.81 -3.60 26.31
CA GLN A 162 7.97 -4.47 26.55
C GLN A 162 8.97 -4.49 25.39
N THR A 163 8.49 -4.35 24.15
CA THR A 163 9.34 -4.41 22.95
C THR A 163 9.76 -3.05 22.41
N ARG A 164 9.11 -1.96 22.84
CA ARG A 164 9.46 -0.58 22.51
C ARG A 164 10.93 -0.23 22.77
N PRO A 165 11.59 -0.66 23.86
CA PRO A 165 13.01 -0.39 24.06
C PRO A 165 13.94 -1.04 23.03
N ASN A 166 13.46 -2.01 22.24
CA ASN A 166 14.23 -2.60 21.16
C ASN A 166 14.29 -1.71 19.92
N LEU A 167 13.37 -0.75 19.77
CA LEU A 167 13.32 0.15 18.60
C LEU A 167 14.59 0.98 18.45
N ASP A 168 15.17 1.40 19.57
CA ASP A 168 16.35 2.27 19.59
C ASP A 168 17.66 1.47 19.52
N LYS A 169 17.58 0.12 19.52
CA LYS A 169 18.74 -0.77 19.36
C LYS A 169 18.99 -1.07 17.89
N THR A 170 20.25 -1.28 17.56
CA THR A 170 20.67 -1.71 16.21
C THR A 170 20.35 -3.18 15.96
N ILE A 171 20.30 -3.58 14.69
CA ILE A 171 20.10 -4.99 14.30
C ILE A 171 21.18 -5.89 14.93
N ILE A 172 22.43 -5.42 15.00
CA ILE A 172 23.55 -6.13 15.67
C ILE A 172 23.33 -6.25 17.18
N GLU A 173 22.94 -5.17 17.86
CA GLU A 173 22.68 -5.17 19.31
C GLU A 173 21.51 -6.08 19.69
N LEU A 174 20.57 -6.30 18.76
CA LEU A 174 19.48 -7.24 18.93
C LEU A 174 19.90 -8.70 18.73
N GLY A 175 21.16 -8.95 18.36
CA GLY A 175 21.73 -10.29 18.17
C GLY A 175 21.20 -10.97 16.91
N LEU A 176 20.81 -10.19 15.90
CA LEU A 176 20.30 -10.71 14.64
C LEU A 176 21.45 -11.06 13.70
N ILE A 177 21.31 -12.16 12.97
CA ILE A 177 22.35 -12.66 12.06
C ILE A 177 21.90 -12.61 10.61
N ASP A 178 22.86 -12.59 9.70
CA ASP A 178 22.60 -12.71 8.28
C ASP A 178 21.93 -14.07 7.95
N GLY A 179 20.96 -14.05 7.04
CA GLY A 179 20.14 -15.21 6.67
C GLY A 179 19.04 -15.59 7.66
N GLN A 180 18.93 -14.92 8.81
CA GLN A 180 17.90 -15.24 9.81
C GLN A 180 16.50 -14.91 9.29
N GLN A 181 15.56 -15.84 9.50
CA GLN A 181 14.17 -15.65 9.12
C GLN A 181 13.45 -14.67 10.04
N VAL A 182 12.62 -13.85 9.40
CA VAL A 182 11.83 -12.80 10.03
C VAL A 182 10.42 -12.85 9.49
N VAL A 183 9.46 -12.83 10.39
CA VAL A 183 8.04 -12.73 10.08
C VAL A 183 7.58 -11.32 10.42
N VAL A 184 6.97 -10.66 9.45
CA VAL A 184 6.38 -9.34 9.59
C VAL A 184 4.87 -9.44 9.43
N THR A 185 4.11 -8.85 10.34
CA THR A 185 2.66 -8.81 10.28
C THR A 185 2.16 -7.37 10.36
N ASP A 186 1.02 -7.07 9.76
CA ASP A 186 0.43 -5.72 9.82
C ASP A 186 -1.09 -5.84 9.96
N PRO A 187 -1.75 -5.07 10.86
CA PRO A 187 -3.20 -5.12 11.03
C PRO A 187 -4.01 -4.85 9.77
N ALA A 188 -3.45 -4.17 8.77
CA ALA A 188 -4.09 -3.91 7.48
C ALA A 188 -4.19 -5.17 6.60
N PHE A 189 -3.43 -6.21 6.90
CA PHE A 189 -3.37 -7.45 6.11
C PHE A 189 -3.57 -8.68 6.99
N PRO A 190 -4.42 -9.64 6.61
CA PRO A 190 -4.62 -10.87 7.38
C PRO A 190 -3.49 -11.91 7.19
N LEU A 191 -2.34 -11.50 6.68
CA LEU A 191 -1.26 -12.37 6.19
C LEU A 191 0.04 -12.09 6.92
N GLU A 192 0.88 -13.11 6.99
CA GLU A 192 2.24 -13.00 7.50
C GLU A 192 3.23 -12.87 6.33
N PHE A 193 4.11 -11.88 6.41
CA PHE A 193 5.12 -11.59 5.39
C PHE A 193 6.44 -12.21 5.83
N ASN A 194 6.89 -13.23 5.10
CA ASN A 194 8.12 -13.94 5.40
C ASN A 194 9.31 -13.30 4.70
N PHE A 195 10.31 -12.92 5.49
CA PHE A 195 11.58 -12.38 5.04
C PHE A 195 12.74 -13.17 5.63
N PHE A 196 13.93 -12.98 5.07
CA PHE A 196 15.19 -13.31 5.72
C PHE A 196 16.11 -12.10 5.64
N PHE A 197 16.89 -11.84 6.69
CA PHE A 197 17.86 -10.76 6.64
C PHE A 197 18.94 -11.05 5.62
N LYS A 198 19.25 -10.06 4.78
CA LYS A 198 20.40 -10.07 3.89
C LYS A 198 21.22 -8.83 4.22
N PHE A 199 22.27 -9.01 5.00
CA PHE A 199 23.13 -7.91 5.40
C PHE A 199 23.89 -7.40 4.18
N LYS A 200 23.86 -6.08 3.96
CA LYS A 200 24.68 -5.46 2.92
C LYS A 200 26.15 -5.63 3.34
N GLU A 201 26.95 -6.27 2.49
CA GLU A 201 28.40 -6.22 2.64
C GLU A 201 28.84 -4.74 2.55
N ALA A 202 29.69 -4.32 3.49
CA ALA A 202 30.24 -2.98 3.55
C ALA A 202 31.31 -2.77 2.47
#